data_AF-A0A3D2UY40-F1
#
_entry.id   AF-A0A3D2UY40-F1
#
_cell.length_a   1.000
_cell.length_b   1.000
_cell.length_c   1.000
_cell.angle_alpha   90.00
_cell.angle_beta   90.00
_cell.angle_gamma   90.00
#
_symmetry.space_group_name_H-M   'P 1'
#
loop_
_entity.id
_entity.type
_entity.pdbx_description
1 polymer ?
#
loop_
_entity_poly.entity_id
_entity_poly.type
_entity_poly.pdbx_seq_one_letter_code
_entity_poly.pdbx_strand_id
1 'polypeptide(L)'
;MRNLLNSNPLKLARQEQGSTMLVYLFILSAMAAVAIAALQTITLNLETTQSHSKGKTAFYSAEVGLDLAVNAIITDFEDLIPYTESADDPNADGDGYISVSNYRNYAVKYKITNPLEPFLYQTVVGNTIIYHYAHTYDIEAEATSLKDSSREIVREKIRILETPLVQYFIFYGQSGNSADMELFPGPDMNTWGRIHSNGDIYIGSSSFNTISMRNYDENDNLSPHSMTAVGNIYTYSKRSGNDYADTVEVKTASTGTTPSPFETLSVNITSSNEVSEEARFNNFVLVNEEPYTTPSKDLFERGGFYEQRAEDPGKSTVDGMTIIGTGGLGSGINVFVSRPSLTDVTDLVLAGESSAGNAVPNLPMPMVRETDDAFGDCRENDRDVDTTDIDLYALGLWYEAYLEDEGLELAGDGMLIYTSRSPDSSFTNDDNDLQAIRVISIDSTSSPQLSDETTLATDNPIYIHGDFNTVDTKGVALIGDAVNILSNALTTKPCGISFFNLFRFFSASTTTVNAALFAGHVPTTGSTYSGGVHTYPRLHEDWTRRFGNTTKTLFINGSFINLWDSEQARGEWCIGGDCYSGPTRNWGWDVRFQDPDFWPPFIPSIFSVERVGFLE
;
A
#
# COMPACT_ATOMS: atom_id res chain seq x y z
N MET A 1 -114.54 28.60 75.89
CA MET A 1 -114.29 29.52 77.01
C MET A 1 -112.87 29.27 77.53
N ARG A 2 -112.08 30.35 77.74
CA ARG A 2 -110.66 30.44 78.20
C ARG A 2 -109.58 30.07 77.15
N ASN A 3 -108.84 31.04 76.58
CA ASN A 3 -107.76 31.92 77.12
C ASN A 3 -106.38 31.29 76.83
N LEU A 4 -105.61 31.83 75.88
CA LEU A 4 -104.61 32.92 75.99
C LEU A 4 -103.21 32.44 76.43
N LEU A 5 -102.26 32.67 75.51
CA LEU A 5 -100.88 33.17 75.68
C LEU A 5 -99.83 32.32 76.43
N ASN A 6 -98.69 32.07 75.78
CA ASN A 6 -97.42 32.66 76.24
C ASN A 6 -96.27 32.64 75.20
N SER A 7 -95.42 33.65 75.37
CA SER A 7 -94.32 34.20 74.56
C SER A 7 -92.98 33.45 74.58
N ASN A 8 -92.22 33.45 73.47
CA ASN A 8 -90.87 34.07 73.32
C ASN A 8 -90.15 33.71 71.99
N PRO A 9 -89.20 34.55 71.49
CA PRO A 9 -88.79 34.59 70.08
C PRO A 9 -87.54 33.72 69.75
N LEU A 10 -87.51 33.19 68.53
CA LEU A 10 -86.35 32.50 67.94
C LEU A 10 -85.49 33.48 67.13
N LYS A 11 -84.18 33.45 67.40
CA LYS A 11 -83.09 34.18 66.72
C LYS A 11 -83.13 33.99 65.20
N LEU A 12 -83.05 35.09 64.44
CA LEU A 12 -82.73 35.05 63.01
C LEU A 12 -81.25 34.70 62.81
N ALA A 13 -80.99 33.61 62.08
CA ALA A 13 -79.70 33.29 61.51
C ALA A 13 -79.41 34.23 60.32
N ARG A 14 -78.20 34.80 60.29
CA ARG A 14 -77.70 35.70 59.25
C ARG A 14 -77.19 34.86 58.07
N GLN A 15 -77.64 35.21 56.86
CA GLN A 15 -77.41 34.50 55.60
C GLN A 15 -75.99 34.80 55.05
N GLU A 16 -75.08 33.82 55.07
CA GLU A 16 -73.78 33.87 54.36
C GLU A 16 -73.88 33.14 53.01
N GLN A 17 -74.44 33.79 51.99
CA GLN A 17 -74.54 33.22 50.62
C GLN A 17 -73.73 33.98 49.56
N GLY A 18 -73.07 35.10 49.91
CA GLY A 18 -72.28 35.91 48.96
C GLY A 18 -70.77 35.62 48.94
N SER A 19 -70.16 35.25 50.07
CA SER A 19 -68.70 35.02 50.15
C SER A 19 -68.28 33.70 49.50
N THR A 20 -69.10 32.64 49.63
CA THR A 20 -68.80 31.31 49.08
C THR A 20 -68.71 31.32 47.55
N MET A 21 -69.53 32.12 46.87
CA MET A 21 -69.49 32.28 45.41
C MET A 21 -68.22 33.00 44.94
N LEU A 22 -67.81 34.06 45.66
CA LEU A 22 -66.57 34.79 45.38
C LEU A 22 -65.33 33.92 45.62
N VAL A 23 -65.31 33.15 46.72
CA VAL A 23 -64.21 32.21 47.00
C VAL A 23 -64.16 31.10 45.94
N TYR A 24 -65.29 30.55 45.51
CA TYR A 24 -65.33 29.57 44.41
C TYR A 24 -64.85 30.15 43.08
N LEU A 25 -65.21 31.40 42.75
CA LEU A 25 -64.72 32.09 41.55
C LEU A 25 -63.21 32.38 41.62
N PHE A 26 -62.69 32.73 42.80
CA PHE A 26 -61.26 32.89 43.02
C PHE A 26 -60.51 31.56 42.90
N ILE A 27 -61.06 30.47 43.43
CA ILE A 27 -60.46 29.12 43.30
C ILE A 27 -60.53 28.64 41.84
N LEU A 28 -61.66 28.83 41.16
CA LEU A 28 -61.82 28.46 39.74
C LEU A 28 -60.89 29.27 38.83
N SER A 29 -60.73 30.58 39.08
CA SER A 29 -59.79 31.41 38.32
C SER A 29 -58.33 31.04 38.61
N ALA A 30 -57.99 30.72 39.87
CA ALA A 30 -56.66 30.21 40.22
C ALA A 30 -56.38 28.84 39.55
N MET A 31 -57.35 27.91 39.56
CA MET A 31 -57.23 26.63 38.89
C MET A 31 -57.15 26.77 37.36
N ALA A 32 -57.91 27.69 36.77
CA ALA A 32 -57.82 28.00 35.35
C ALA A 32 -56.45 28.59 34.99
N ALA A 33 -55.90 29.49 35.82
CA ALA A 33 -54.56 30.03 35.63
C ALA A 33 -53.47 28.95 35.72
N VAL A 34 -53.58 28.01 36.68
CA VAL A 34 -52.68 26.87 36.79
C VAL A 34 -52.81 25.93 35.59
N ALA A 35 -54.03 25.67 35.11
CA ALA A 35 -54.27 24.85 33.93
C ALA A 35 -53.69 25.49 32.65
N ILE A 36 -53.84 26.81 32.48
CA ILE A 36 -53.26 27.56 31.36
C ILE A 36 -51.72 27.51 31.44
N ALA A 37 -51.14 27.73 32.63
CA ALA A 37 -49.71 27.64 32.84
C ALA A 37 -49.17 26.22 32.56
N ALA A 38 -49.90 25.18 32.97
CA ALA A 38 -49.55 23.78 32.69
C ALA A 38 -49.61 23.47 31.19
N LEU A 39 -50.65 23.92 30.48
CA LEU A 39 -50.77 23.78 29.03
C LEU A 39 -49.65 24.51 28.29
N GLN A 40 -49.32 25.73 28.70
CA GLN A 40 -48.19 26.50 28.15
C GLN A 40 -46.86 25.78 28.38
N THR A 41 -46.66 25.18 29.55
CA THR A 41 -45.45 24.41 29.87
C THR A 41 -45.35 23.14 29.01
N ILE A 42 -46.47 22.44 28.80
CA ILE A 42 -46.52 21.25 27.93
C ILE A 42 -46.22 21.64 26.47
N THR A 43 -46.79 22.72 25.96
CA THR A 43 -46.51 23.18 24.59
C THR A 43 -45.05 23.58 24.42
N LEU A 44 -44.48 24.31 25.37
CA LEU A 44 -43.05 24.66 25.35
C LEU A 44 -42.15 23.42 25.39
N ASN A 45 -42.46 22.44 26.25
CA ASN A 45 -41.71 21.19 26.33
C ASN A 45 -41.81 20.38 25.03
N LEU A 46 -42.99 20.35 24.40
CA LEU A 46 -43.18 19.69 23.10
C LEU A 46 -42.41 20.39 21.98
N GLU A 47 -42.45 21.72 21.91
CA GLU A 47 -41.68 22.52 20.95
C GLU A 47 -40.18 22.33 21.13
N THR A 48 -39.70 22.35 22.38
CA THR A 48 -38.30 22.11 22.70
C THR A 48 -37.87 20.70 22.31
N THR A 49 -38.70 19.69 22.60
CA THR A 49 -38.43 18.29 22.23
C THR A 49 -38.42 18.12 20.71
N GLN A 50 -39.35 18.74 19.99
CA GLN A 50 -39.39 18.70 18.53
C GLN A 50 -38.18 19.41 17.94
N SER A 51 -37.82 20.59 18.45
CA SER A 51 -36.64 21.33 18.01
C SER A 51 -35.36 20.51 18.24
N HIS A 52 -35.24 19.86 19.39
CA HIS A 52 -34.12 18.98 19.71
C HIS A 52 -34.04 17.78 18.77
N SER A 53 -35.18 17.14 18.49
CA SER A 53 -35.26 16.02 17.55
C SER A 53 -34.88 16.43 16.12
N LYS A 54 -35.33 17.61 15.68
CA LYS A 54 -34.98 18.18 14.37
C LYS A 54 -33.49 18.51 14.28
N GLY A 55 -32.94 19.18 15.28
CA GLY A 55 -31.50 19.49 15.36
C GLY A 55 -30.64 18.22 15.31
N LYS A 56 -31.00 17.18 16.06
CA LYS A 56 -30.32 15.88 15.99
C LYS A 56 -30.35 15.25 14.59
N THR A 57 -31.50 15.32 13.91
CA THR A 57 -31.65 14.73 12.58
C THR A 57 -30.84 15.51 11.54
N ALA A 58 -30.83 16.85 11.64
CA ALA A 58 -29.99 17.71 10.81
C ALA A 58 -28.51 17.46 11.08
N PHE A 59 -28.09 17.31 12.33
CA PHE A 59 -26.72 16.96 12.72
C PHE A 59 -26.28 15.63 12.11
N TYR A 60 -27.06 14.55 12.27
CA TYR A 60 -26.75 13.27 11.62
C TYR A 60 -26.75 13.34 10.09
N SER A 61 -27.51 14.27 9.50
CA SER A 61 -27.49 14.48 8.06
C SER A 61 -26.26 15.26 7.61
N ALA A 62 -25.73 16.15 8.45
CA ALA A 62 -24.48 16.86 8.21
C ALA A 62 -23.26 15.94 8.39
N GLU A 63 -23.28 15.02 9.36
CA GLU A 63 -22.23 13.99 9.51
C GLU A 63 -22.06 13.16 8.23
N VAL A 64 -23.15 12.84 7.53
CA VAL A 64 -23.07 12.16 6.22
C VAL A 64 -22.32 12.99 5.19
N GLY A 65 -22.43 14.33 5.24
CA GLY A 65 -21.61 15.21 4.39
C GLY A 65 -20.12 15.14 4.72
N LEU A 66 -19.76 14.94 5.99
CA LEU A 66 -18.36 14.72 6.39
C LEU A 66 -17.85 13.37 5.88
N ASP A 67 -18.65 12.31 6.00
CA ASP A 67 -18.28 10.99 5.48
C ASP A 67 -18.11 11.03 3.95
N LEU A 68 -18.95 11.78 3.24
CA LEU A 68 -18.80 12.01 1.80
C LEU A 68 -17.52 12.78 1.46
N ALA A 69 -17.17 13.79 2.28
CA ALA A 69 -15.93 14.53 2.11
C ALA A 69 -14.69 13.64 2.31
N VAL A 70 -14.69 12.83 3.38
CA VAL A 70 -13.64 11.83 3.63
C VAL A 70 -13.54 10.85 2.48
N ASN A 71 -14.67 10.36 1.96
CA ASN A 71 -14.68 9.44 0.83
C ASN A 71 -14.11 10.08 -0.44
N ALA A 72 -14.48 11.33 -0.75
CA ALA A 72 -13.92 12.06 -1.88
C ALA A 72 -12.39 12.20 -1.78
N ILE A 73 -11.89 12.52 -0.58
CA ILE A 73 -10.46 12.56 -0.31
C ILE A 73 -9.84 11.19 -0.57
N ILE A 74 -10.35 10.12 0.06
CA ILE A 74 -9.79 8.76 -0.08
C ILE A 74 -9.77 8.31 -1.54
N THR A 75 -10.86 8.54 -2.29
CA THR A 75 -10.94 8.14 -3.71
C THR A 75 -9.84 8.77 -4.55
N ASP A 76 -9.50 10.04 -4.35
CA ASP A 76 -8.39 10.66 -5.10
C ASP A 76 -7.02 10.16 -4.63
N PHE A 77 -6.88 9.84 -3.34
CA PHE A 77 -5.65 9.26 -2.79
C PHE A 77 -5.38 7.83 -3.27
N GLU A 78 -6.40 7.08 -3.73
CA GLU A 78 -6.21 5.76 -4.36
C GLU A 78 -5.32 5.85 -5.61
N ASP A 79 -5.31 6.99 -6.29
CA ASP A 79 -4.42 7.29 -7.41
C ASP A 79 -3.05 7.83 -6.96
N LEU A 80 -2.70 7.77 -5.67
CA LEU A 80 -1.45 8.34 -5.11
C LEU A 80 -1.30 9.86 -5.38
N ILE A 81 -2.43 10.56 -5.57
CA ILE A 81 -2.49 12.02 -5.72
C ILE A 81 -3.14 12.59 -4.46
N PRO A 82 -2.45 13.48 -3.74
CA PRO A 82 -3.10 14.18 -2.63
C PRO A 82 -4.27 15.03 -3.14
N TYR A 83 -5.44 14.85 -2.52
CA TYR A 83 -6.58 15.74 -2.73
C TYR A 83 -6.16 17.20 -2.43
N THR A 84 -6.45 18.15 -3.32
CA THR A 84 -6.09 19.56 -3.11
C THR A 84 -7.16 20.26 -2.30
N GLU A 85 -8.23 20.69 -2.95
CA GLU A 85 -9.38 21.34 -2.34
C GLU A 85 -10.62 21.12 -3.19
N SER A 86 -11.80 21.16 -2.55
CA SER A 86 -13.04 20.94 -3.28
C SER A 86 -13.40 22.10 -4.20
N ALA A 87 -12.73 23.25 -4.08
CA ALA A 87 -12.94 24.39 -4.98
C ALA A 87 -12.45 24.11 -6.42
N ASP A 88 -11.52 23.17 -6.59
CA ASP A 88 -11.01 22.74 -7.89
C ASP A 88 -11.94 21.73 -8.59
N ASP A 89 -12.92 21.16 -7.87
CA ASP A 89 -13.86 20.18 -8.44
C ASP A 89 -14.84 20.86 -9.43
N PRO A 90 -15.03 20.33 -10.64
CA PRO A 90 -15.97 20.88 -11.63
C PRO A 90 -17.43 21.00 -11.14
N ASN A 91 -17.81 20.22 -10.13
CA ASN A 91 -19.15 20.18 -9.54
C ASN A 91 -19.29 21.10 -8.31
N ALA A 92 -18.22 21.78 -7.89
CA ALA A 92 -18.28 22.71 -6.78
C ALA A 92 -19.00 24.01 -7.15
N ASP A 93 -19.71 24.57 -6.17
CA ASP A 93 -20.28 25.91 -6.30
C ASP A 93 -19.23 27.01 -6.13
N GLY A 94 -19.63 28.28 -6.30
CA GLY A 94 -18.70 29.41 -6.20
C GLY A 94 -18.07 29.62 -4.81
N ASP A 95 -18.56 28.93 -3.78
CA ASP A 95 -18.00 28.94 -2.43
C ASP A 95 -17.15 27.67 -2.13
N GLY A 96 -17.04 26.77 -3.11
CA GLY A 96 -16.28 25.52 -3.06
C GLY A 96 -17.03 24.34 -2.45
N TYR A 97 -18.37 24.40 -2.35
CA TYR A 97 -19.15 23.26 -1.86
C TYR A 97 -19.59 22.33 -2.97
N ILE A 98 -19.49 21.03 -2.71
CA ILE A 98 -20.09 19.98 -3.53
C ILE A 98 -21.43 19.59 -2.90
N SER A 99 -22.49 19.58 -3.71
CA SER A 99 -23.87 19.35 -3.23
C SER A 99 -24.37 17.95 -3.55
N VAL A 100 -24.98 17.29 -2.56
CA VAL A 100 -25.71 16.04 -2.73
C VAL A 100 -27.20 16.27 -2.62
N SER A 101 -27.91 16.00 -3.71
CA SER A 101 -29.34 16.24 -3.80
C SER A 101 -30.14 15.24 -2.95
N ASN A 102 -30.90 15.76 -1.99
CA ASN A 102 -31.96 15.06 -1.24
C ASN A 102 -31.54 13.75 -0.55
N TYR A 103 -30.68 13.87 0.47
CA TYR A 103 -30.42 12.78 1.40
C TYR A 103 -31.50 12.74 2.49
N ARG A 104 -32.43 11.77 2.41
CA ARG A 104 -33.50 11.56 3.41
C ARG A 104 -34.31 12.83 3.76
N ASN A 105 -34.61 13.68 2.77
CA ASN A 105 -35.27 15.00 2.90
C ASN A 105 -34.37 16.12 3.44
N TYR A 106 -33.05 16.01 3.31
CA TYR A 106 -32.10 17.09 3.54
C TYR A 106 -31.32 17.38 2.26
N ALA A 107 -31.07 18.65 1.97
CA ALA A 107 -30.00 19.07 1.08
C ALA A 107 -28.71 19.06 1.88
N VAL A 108 -27.75 18.23 1.46
CA VAL A 108 -26.44 18.12 2.10
C VAL A 108 -25.42 18.70 1.14
N LYS A 109 -24.47 19.47 1.65
CA LYS A 109 -23.31 19.92 0.90
C LYS A 109 -22.07 19.86 1.78
N TYR A 110 -20.92 19.64 1.17
CA TYR A 110 -19.65 19.56 1.90
C TYR A 110 -18.56 20.35 1.18
N LYS A 111 -17.54 20.75 1.93
CA LYS A 111 -16.38 21.49 1.47
C LYS A 111 -15.13 20.87 2.10
N ILE A 112 -14.08 20.77 1.30
CA ILE A 112 -12.77 20.26 1.70
C ILE A 112 -11.75 21.36 1.42
N THR A 113 -10.91 21.62 2.40
CA THR A 113 -9.76 22.52 2.26
C THR A 113 -8.52 21.85 2.83
N ASN A 114 -7.36 22.08 2.23
CA ASN A 114 -6.07 21.61 2.72
C ASN A 114 -5.30 22.78 3.35
N PRO A 115 -5.42 23.01 4.68
CA PRO A 115 -4.85 24.19 5.33
C PRO A 115 -3.34 24.12 5.59
N LEU A 116 -2.70 22.94 5.45
CA LEU A 116 -1.31 22.74 5.81
C LEU A 116 -0.57 22.01 4.69
N GLU A 117 0.65 22.47 4.40
CA GLU A 117 1.56 21.70 3.58
C GLU A 117 1.82 20.31 4.19
N PRO A 118 2.02 19.28 3.36
CA PRO A 118 2.35 17.94 3.82
C PRO A 118 3.59 17.94 4.73
N PHE A 119 3.56 17.12 5.77
CA PHE A 119 4.69 16.99 6.70
C PHE A 119 4.91 15.54 7.13
N LEU A 120 6.14 15.23 7.55
CA LEU A 120 6.48 13.89 8.04
C LEU A 120 5.90 13.66 9.44
N TYR A 121 5.12 12.60 9.59
CA TYR A 121 4.52 12.15 10.84
C TYR A 121 5.06 10.77 11.21
N GLN A 122 5.18 10.48 12.50
CA GLN A 122 5.79 9.25 13.00
C GLN A 122 4.83 8.51 13.92
N THR A 123 4.68 7.21 13.71
CA THR A 123 3.97 6.31 14.62
C THR A 123 4.89 5.19 15.11
N VAL A 124 4.41 4.45 16.12
CA VAL A 124 5.11 3.30 16.68
C VAL A 124 4.20 2.09 16.60
N VAL A 125 4.69 1.01 16.00
CA VAL A 125 4.02 -0.30 15.94
C VAL A 125 4.93 -1.31 16.64
N GLY A 126 4.45 -1.86 17.76
CA GLY A 126 5.26 -2.67 18.67
C GLY A 126 6.51 -1.91 19.14
N ASN A 127 7.67 -2.43 18.78
CA ASN A 127 8.98 -1.81 19.06
C ASN A 127 9.62 -1.12 17.84
N THR A 128 8.86 -0.89 16.78
CA THR A 128 9.36 -0.29 15.54
C THR A 128 8.68 1.04 15.23
N ILE A 129 9.41 1.92 14.56
CA ILE A 129 8.94 3.24 14.13
C ILE A 129 8.51 3.16 12.66
N ILE A 130 7.42 3.82 12.30
CA ILE A 130 6.98 4.00 10.91
C ILE A 130 6.78 5.50 10.66
N TYR A 131 7.15 5.95 9.46
CA TYR A 131 6.98 7.31 8.99
C TYR A 131 5.82 7.41 7.99
N HIS A 132 5.16 8.56 7.97
CA HIS A 132 4.02 8.84 7.12
C HIS A 132 4.14 10.25 6.54
N TYR A 133 3.69 10.45 5.31
CA TYR A 133 3.31 11.79 4.87
C TYR A 133 1.92 12.10 5.40
N ALA A 134 1.82 13.14 6.23
CA ALA A 134 0.58 13.59 6.81
C ALA A 134 -0.02 14.73 5.99
N HIS A 135 -1.19 14.48 5.42
CA HIS A 135 -2.00 15.46 4.70
C HIS A 135 -3.16 15.87 5.60
N THR A 136 -3.28 17.16 5.93
CA THR A 136 -4.30 17.65 6.88
C THR A 136 -5.42 18.31 6.11
N TYR A 137 -6.68 17.95 6.41
CA TYR A 137 -7.85 18.52 5.77
C TYR A 137 -8.81 19.11 6.80
N ASP A 138 -9.31 20.30 6.49
CA ASP A 138 -10.48 20.88 7.13
C ASP A 138 -11.70 20.55 6.26
N ILE A 139 -12.60 19.72 6.81
CA ILE A 139 -13.85 19.34 6.17
C ILE A 139 -15.02 20.03 6.86
N GLU A 140 -15.90 20.63 6.07
CA GLU A 140 -17.12 21.26 6.53
C GLU A 140 -18.32 20.65 5.80
N ALA A 141 -19.36 20.27 6.54
CA ALA A 141 -20.61 19.79 5.98
C ALA A 141 -21.80 20.58 6.52
N GLU A 142 -22.72 20.90 5.63
CA GLU A 142 -23.98 21.57 5.94
C GLU A 142 -25.15 20.69 5.51
N ALA A 143 -26.10 20.48 6.42
CA ALA A 143 -27.37 19.86 6.09
C ALA A 143 -28.52 20.84 6.36
N THR A 144 -29.33 21.08 5.34
CA THR A 144 -30.56 21.89 5.43
C THR A 144 -31.77 21.03 5.09
N SER A 145 -32.76 21.02 5.98
CA SER A 145 -34.01 20.27 5.78
C SER A 145 -34.79 20.79 4.58
N LEU A 146 -35.33 19.88 3.77
CA LEU A 146 -36.22 20.18 2.64
C LEU A 146 -37.68 20.28 3.06
N LYS A 147 -38.00 20.00 4.33
CA LYS A 147 -39.37 19.97 4.86
C LYS A 147 -39.64 21.10 5.85
N ASP A 148 -38.60 21.61 6.50
CA ASP A 148 -38.67 22.72 7.44
C ASP A 148 -37.39 23.55 7.40
N SER A 149 -37.21 24.46 8.36
CA SER A 149 -36.06 25.37 8.42
C SER A 149 -34.91 24.87 9.30
N SER A 150 -34.89 23.59 9.67
CA SER A 150 -33.77 23.05 10.45
C SER A 150 -32.51 22.94 9.58
N ARG A 151 -31.39 23.38 10.15
CA ARG A 151 -30.08 23.41 9.51
C ARG A 151 -29.02 23.13 10.57
N GLU A 152 -28.01 22.36 10.20
CA GLU A 152 -26.81 22.16 11.02
C GLU A 152 -25.57 22.24 10.13
N ILE A 153 -24.47 22.70 10.74
CA ILE A 153 -23.14 22.74 10.14
C ILE A 153 -22.21 22.00 11.09
N VAL A 154 -21.42 21.08 10.55
CA VAL A 154 -20.40 20.36 11.31
C VAL A 154 -19.06 20.56 10.61
N ARG A 155 -18.03 20.76 11.41
CA ARG A 155 -16.66 20.95 10.94
C ARG A 155 -15.73 20.00 11.67
N GLU A 156 -14.85 19.37 10.91
CA GLU A 156 -13.89 18.42 11.43
C GLU A 156 -12.54 18.64 10.76
N LYS A 157 -11.47 18.47 11.55
CA LYS A 157 -10.12 18.36 11.03
C LYS A 157 -9.74 16.89 11.01
N ILE A 158 -9.41 16.41 9.82
CA ILE A 158 -8.91 15.05 9.62
C ILE A 158 -7.46 15.12 9.14
N ARG A 159 -6.76 14.00 9.27
CA ARG A 159 -5.44 13.78 8.72
C ARG A 159 -5.44 12.45 7.97
N ILE A 160 -4.95 12.48 6.75
CA ILE A 160 -4.65 11.28 5.98
C ILE A 160 -3.17 11.00 6.16
N LEU A 161 -2.84 9.81 6.64
CA LEU A 161 -1.46 9.33 6.77
C LEU A 161 -1.17 8.39 5.60
N GLU A 162 -0.36 8.87 4.67
CA GLU A 162 0.21 8.08 3.58
C GLU A 162 1.47 7.38 4.08
N THR A 163 1.50 6.06 3.98
CA THR A 163 2.62 5.23 4.45
C THR A 163 3.24 4.52 3.26
N PRO A 164 4.42 4.97 2.79
CA PRO A 164 5.13 4.28 1.72
C PRO A 164 5.53 2.87 2.14
N LEU A 165 5.14 1.89 1.32
CA LEU A 165 5.31 0.47 1.65
C LEU A 165 6.78 0.01 1.62
N VAL A 166 7.68 0.80 1.03
CA VAL A 166 9.13 0.58 1.08
C VAL A 166 9.70 0.54 2.49
N GLN A 167 8.94 0.93 3.53
CA GLN A 167 9.36 0.81 4.94
C GLN A 167 9.24 -0.62 5.52
N TYR A 168 8.60 -1.53 4.78
CA TYR A 168 8.50 -2.95 5.12
C TYR A 168 9.54 -3.76 4.35
N PHE A 169 10.05 -4.81 4.98
CA PHE A 169 10.82 -5.83 4.27
C PHE A 169 9.88 -6.80 3.53
N ILE A 170 8.86 -7.33 4.21
CA ILE A 170 7.84 -8.17 3.58
C ILE A 170 6.47 -7.61 3.93
N PHE A 171 5.62 -7.45 2.94
CA PHE A 171 4.24 -6.99 3.14
C PHE A 171 3.30 -7.76 2.24
N TYR A 172 2.39 -8.55 2.83
CA TYR A 172 1.32 -9.22 2.11
C TYR A 172 0.01 -8.47 2.37
N GLY A 173 -0.44 -7.76 1.34
CA GLY A 173 -1.49 -6.75 1.44
C GLY A 173 -2.86 -7.18 0.94
N GLN A 174 -2.99 -8.40 0.45
CA GLN A 174 -4.21 -8.92 -0.17
C GLN A 174 -5.26 -9.32 0.88
N SER A 175 -6.34 -9.96 0.44
CA SER A 175 -7.38 -10.51 1.32
C SER A 175 -7.55 -12.02 1.11
N GLY A 176 -8.14 -12.70 2.10
CA GLY A 176 -8.41 -14.13 2.03
C GLY A 176 -7.13 -14.97 1.91
N ASN A 177 -7.17 -16.05 1.13
CA ASN A 177 -6.05 -16.98 0.99
C ASN A 177 -4.78 -16.35 0.41
N SER A 178 -4.93 -15.32 -0.43
CA SER A 178 -3.80 -14.61 -1.04
C SER A 178 -3.13 -13.62 -0.08
N ALA A 179 -3.80 -13.29 1.04
CA ALA A 179 -3.21 -12.47 2.10
C ALA A 179 -2.21 -13.26 2.96
N ASP A 180 -2.28 -14.59 2.94
CA ASP A 180 -1.43 -15.41 3.82
C ASP A 180 0.01 -15.42 3.32
N MET A 181 0.95 -15.12 4.22
CA MET A 181 2.37 -15.16 3.93
C MET A 181 2.93 -16.54 4.32
N GLU A 182 3.57 -17.23 3.38
CA GLU A 182 4.24 -18.51 3.64
C GLU A 182 5.76 -18.40 3.50
N LEU A 183 6.54 -19.01 4.38
CA LEU A 183 8.00 -18.98 4.27
C LEU A 183 8.61 -20.28 4.80
N PHE A 184 8.97 -21.16 3.85
CA PHE A 184 9.62 -22.45 4.10
C PHE A 184 10.87 -22.65 3.24
N PRO A 185 11.95 -21.87 3.47
CA PRO A 185 13.15 -21.97 2.66
C PRO A 185 13.81 -23.35 2.82
N GLY A 186 14.49 -23.78 1.76
CA GLY A 186 15.37 -24.94 1.82
C GLY A 186 16.61 -24.65 2.67
N PRO A 187 17.60 -23.90 2.14
CA PRO A 187 18.78 -23.47 2.91
C PRO A 187 18.51 -22.36 3.92
N ASP A 188 19.47 -22.11 4.81
CA ASP A 188 19.46 -21.01 5.78
C ASP A 188 19.03 -19.65 5.18
N MET A 189 18.24 -18.94 5.97
CA MET A 189 17.78 -17.58 5.67
C MET A 189 18.12 -16.65 6.83
N ASN A 190 18.92 -15.64 6.54
CA ASN A 190 19.13 -14.51 7.42
C ASN A 190 18.31 -13.34 6.92
N THR A 191 17.54 -12.73 7.80
CA THR A 191 16.62 -11.65 7.43
C THR A 191 16.50 -10.57 8.49
N TRP A 192 16.08 -9.37 8.09
CA TRP A 192 15.89 -8.21 8.93
C TRP A 192 14.87 -7.26 8.28
N GLY A 193 14.29 -6.36 9.06
CA GLY A 193 13.20 -5.50 8.59
C GLY A 193 11.82 -5.92 9.10
N ARG A 194 10.81 -5.11 8.79
CA ARG A 194 9.43 -5.31 9.24
C ARG A 194 8.71 -6.29 8.31
N ILE A 195 8.02 -7.27 8.87
CA ILE A 195 7.20 -8.26 8.16
C ILE A 195 5.74 -8.04 8.55
N HIS A 196 4.87 -7.91 7.56
CA HIS A 196 3.43 -7.79 7.75
C HIS A 196 2.65 -8.71 6.81
N SER A 197 1.56 -9.27 7.32
CA SER A 197 0.57 -10.03 6.56
C SER A 197 -0.84 -9.60 6.94
N ASN A 198 -1.65 -9.22 5.95
CA ASN A 198 -3.09 -9.01 6.10
C ASN A 198 -3.85 -10.32 6.38
N GLY A 199 -3.19 -11.47 6.27
CA GLY A 199 -3.71 -12.80 6.60
C GLY A 199 -2.96 -13.45 7.75
N ASP A 200 -2.88 -14.78 7.70
CA ASP A 200 -2.02 -15.57 8.57
C ASP A 200 -0.56 -15.53 8.07
N ILE A 201 0.37 -15.91 8.95
CA ILE A 201 1.78 -16.18 8.61
C ILE A 201 2.07 -17.65 8.87
N TYR A 202 2.60 -18.37 7.88
CA TYR A 202 3.08 -19.74 8.01
C TYR A 202 4.59 -19.74 7.80
N ILE A 203 5.37 -20.01 8.84
CA ILE A 203 6.83 -19.85 8.79
C ILE A 203 7.56 -21.02 9.45
N GLY A 204 8.64 -21.47 8.84
CA GLY A 204 9.52 -22.50 9.38
C GLY A 204 10.66 -22.82 8.41
N SER A 205 11.68 -23.54 8.87
CA SER A 205 12.81 -23.94 8.03
C SER A 205 12.91 -25.45 7.87
N SER A 206 13.58 -25.91 6.82
CA SER A 206 13.86 -27.35 6.68
C SER A 206 14.79 -27.84 7.80
N SER A 207 14.73 -29.15 8.11
CA SER A 207 15.53 -29.72 9.21
C SER A 207 17.02 -29.37 9.05
N PHE A 208 17.65 -28.92 10.15
CA PHE A 208 19.04 -28.45 10.24
C PHE A 208 19.35 -27.07 9.65
N ASN A 209 18.35 -26.34 9.16
CA ASN A 209 18.49 -24.94 8.75
C ASN A 209 17.70 -24.03 9.69
N THR A 210 18.01 -22.74 9.66
CA THR A 210 17.37 -21.73 10.52
C THR A 210 16.90 -20.53 9.70
N ILE A 211 15.78 -19.94 10.11
CA ILE A 211 15.41 -18.57 9.74
C ILE A 211 15.81 -17.66 10.91
N SER A 212 16.80 -16.80 10.71
CA SER A 212 17.25 -15.86 11.73
C SER A 212 16.78 -14.44 11.40
N MET A 213 15.83 -13.93 12.18
CA MET A 213 15.36 -12.55 12.12
C MET A 213 16.20 -11.65 13.04
N ARG A 214 16.95 -10.75 12.42
CA ARG A 214 17.94 -9.87 13.03
C ARG A 214 17.48 -8.42 12.95
N ASN A 215 18.13 -7.56 13.75
CA ASN A 215 17.90 -6.11 13.75
C ASN A 215 19.06 -5.34 13.11
N TYR A 216 19.83 -5.97 12.23
CA TYR A 216 20.95 -5.36 11.53
C TYR A 216 21.12 -5.96 10.14
N ASP A 217 21.64 -5.15 9.22
CA ASP A 217 21.98 -5.58 7.86
C ASP A 217 23.35 -6.28 7.81
N GLU A 218 23.78 -6.67 6.61
CA GLU A 218 25.08 -7.32 6.40
C GLU A 218 26.30 -6.42 6.69
N ASN A 219 26.09 -5.11 6.80
CA ASN A 219 27.11 -4.11 7.11
C ASN A 219 27.05 -3.66 8.57
N ASP A 220 26.34 -4.40 9.44
CA ASP A 220 26.14 -4.10 10.85
C ASP A 220 25.37 -2.79 11.13
N ASN A 221 24.69 -2.21 10.14
CA ASN A 221 23.81 -1.06 10.35
C ASN A 221 22.52 -1.51 11.04
N LEU A 222 22.02 -0.69 11.96
CA LEU A 222 20.80 -1.00 12.69
C LEU A 222 19.59 -0.96 11.73
N SER A 223 18.86 -2.08 11.65
CA SER A 223 17.59 -2.18 10.94
C SER A 223 16.49 -2.57 11.91
N PRO A 224 15.45 -1.75 12.12
CA PRO A 224 14.28 -2.18 12.88
C PRO A 224 13.67 -3.43 12.25
N HIS A 225 13.30 -4.42 13.08
CA HIS A 225 12.59 -5.62 12.64
C HIS A 225 11.34 -5.84 13.48
N SER A 226 10.35 -6.48 12.87
CA SER A 226 9.13 -6.94 13.53
C SER A 226 8.42 -7.96 12.65
N MET A 227 7.50 -8.72 13.23
CA MET A 227 6.58 -9.61 12.53
C MET A 227 5.18 -9.33 13.04
N THR A 228 4.27 -8.98 12.13
CA THR A 228 2.88 -8.64 12.46
C THR A 228 1.93 -9.40 11.54
N ALA A 229 0.85 -9.93 12.09
CA ALA A 229 -0.19 -10.59 11.32
C ALA A 229 -1.57 -10.09 11.77
N VAL A 230 -2.46 -9.86 10.81
CA VAL A 230 -3.90 -9.67 11.10
C VAL A 230 -4.50 -10.98 11.60
N GLY A 231 -4.06 -12.10 11.04
CA GLY A 231 -4.41 -13.44 11.50
C GLY A 231 -3.46 -13.96 12.58
N ASN A 232 -3.12 -15.22 12.46
CA ASN A 232 -2.28 -15.98 13.38
C ASN A 232 -0.90 -16.25 12.77
N ILE A 233 0.06 -16.62 13.62
CA ILE A 233 1.38 -17.10 13.17
C ILE A 233 1.48 -18.60 13.46
N TYR A 234 1.71 -19.39 12.42
CA TYR A 234 1.82 -20.84 12.46
C TYR A 234 3.25 -21.31 12.16
N THR A 235 3.66 -22.34 12.89
CA THR A 235 4.96 -22.99 12.75
C THR A 235 4.91 -24.27 11.92
N TYR A 236 3.82 -24.48 11.17
CA TYR A 236 3.64 -25.63 10.28
C TYR A 236 3.38 -25.19 8.83
N SER A 237 3.67 -26.05 7.87
CA SER A 237 3.36 -25.78 6.46
C SER A 237 1.87 -25.77 6.20
N LYS A 238 1.36 -24.68 5.62
CA LYS A 238 -0.05 -24.52 5.20
C LYS A 238 -0.53 -25.67 4.32
N ARG A 239 0.32 -26.15 3.40
CA ARG A 239 0.01 -27.24 2.47
C ARG A 239 -0.03 -28.62 3.13
N SER A 240 1.03 -29.00 3.83
CA SER A 240 1.20 -30.39 4.29
C SER A 240 0.86 -30.61 5.76
N GLY A 241 0.76 -29.54 6.56
CA GLY A 241 0.64 -29.61 8.01
C GLY A 241 1.90 -30.12 8.70
N ASN A 242 3.03 -30.22 7.99
CA ASN A 242 4.31 -30.60 8.60
C ASN A 242 4.73 -29.53 9.61
N ASP A 243 5.15 -29.97 10.79
CA ASP A 243 5.60 -29.11 11.88
C ASP A 243 7.07 -28.70 11.72
N TYR A 244 7.35 -27.43 12.00
CA TYR A 244 8.64 -26.76 11.91
C TYR A 244 8.89 -25.85 13.13
N ALA A 245 8.28 -26.15 14.27
CA ALA A 245 8.59 -25.47 15.54
C ALA A 245 10.11 -25.42 15.82
N ASP A 246 10.54 -24.37 16.52
CA ASP A 246 11.92 -24.09 16.93
C ASP A 246 12.93 -23.82 15.78
N THR A 247 12.47 -23.62 14.55
CA THR A 247 13.34 -23.35 13.40
C THR A 247 13.48 -21.86 13.04
N VAL A 248 12.71 -21.00 13.71
CA VAL A 248 12.73 -19.54 13.50
C VAL A 248 13.20 -18.85 14.76
N GLU A 249 14.28 -18.10 14.64
CA GLU A 249 14.89 -17.31 15.72
C GLU A 249 14.56 -15.84 15.52
N VAL A 250 13.91 -15.21 16.49
CA VAL A 250 13.59 -13.78 16.47
C VAL A 250 14.39 -13.07 17.53
N LYS A 251 15.24 -12.14 17.12
CA LYS A 251 15.98 -11.29 18.05
C LYS A 251 15.01 -10.44 18.87
N THR A 252 15.20 -10.38 20.20
CA THR A 252 14.29 -9.68 21.13
C THR A 252 14.85 -8.38 21.69
N ALA A 253 15.96 -7.90 21.12
CA ALA A 253 16.57 -6.61 21.43
C ALA A 253 16.53 -5.66 20.23
N SER A 254 16.25 -4.38 20.49
CA SER A 254 16.24 -3.32 19.47
C SER A 254 17.63 -2.79 19.13
N THR A 255 18.70 -3.27 19.77
CA THR A 255 20.08 -2.78 19.57
C THR A 255 21.10 -3.92 19.46
N GLY A 256 22.30 -3.58 19.00
CA GLY A 256 23.44 -4.48 18.85
C GLY A 256 23.43 -5.28 17.55
N THR A 257 24.60 -5.81 17.18
CA THR A 257 24.87 -6.45 15.89
C THR A 257 25.16 -7.96 16.03
N THR A 258 24.74 -8.54 17.15
CA THR A 258 24.84 -9.99 17.40
C THR A 258 23.46 -10.66 17.32
N PRO A 259 23.35 -11.94 16.96
CA PRO A 259 22.06 -12.65 16.92
C PRO A 259 21.35 -12.74 18.28
N SER A 260 22.10 -12.74 19.39
CA SER A 260 21.57 -12.81 20.76
C SER A 260 21.25 -11.41 21.34
N PRO A 261 20.27 -11.27 22.25
CA PRO A 261 19.31 -12.30 22.69
C PRO A 261 18.22 -12.55 21.63
N PHE A 262 17.83 -13.81 21.47
CA PHE A 262 16.72 -14.22 20.61
C PHE A 262 15.80 -15.19 21.33
N GLU A 263 14.58 -15.30 20.84
CA GLU A 263 13.58 -16.28 21.22
C GLU A 263 13.19 -17.11 19.99
N THR A 264 12.84 -18.37 20.17
CA THR A 264 12.38 -19.23 19.06
C THR A 264 10.86 -19.24 18.95
N LEU A 265 10.33 -19.33 17.72
CA LEU A 265 8.93 -19.68 17.50
C LEU A 265 8.75 -21.20 17.77
N SER A 266 8.37 -21.53 19.00
CA SER A 266 8.23 -22.91 19.49
C SER A 266 6.78 -23.42 19.46
N VAL A 267 5.81 -22.50 19.33
CA VAL A 267 4.38 -22.78 19.28
C VAL A 267 3.70 -21.85 18.29
N ASN A 268 2.50 -22.22 17.84
CA ASN A 268 1.64 -21.31 17.08
C ASN A 268 1.21 -20.13 17.97
N ILE A 269 1.20 -18.92 17.42
CA ILE A 269 0.73 -17.71 18.09
C ILE A 269 -0.64 -17.36 17.54
N THR A 270 -1.62 -17.31 18.42
CA THR A 270 -3.04 -17.11 18.12
C THR A 270 -3.66 -16.19 19.16
N SER A 271 -4.91 -15.76 18.95
CA SER A 271 -5.66 -14.97 19.96
C SER A 271 -5.77 -15.66 21.34
N SER A 272 -5.52 -16.96 21.45
CA SER A 272 -5.56 -17.69 22.73
C SER A 272 -4.31 -17.49 23.61
N ASN A 273 -3.16 -17.16 23.00
CA ASN A 273 -1.87 -17.01 23.67
C ASN A 273 -1.12 -15.71 23.29
N GLU A 274 -1.76 -14.81 22.53
CA GLU A 274 -1.29 -13.48 22.13
C GLU A 274 -0.54 -12.76 23.25
N VAL A 275 -1.23 -12.35 24.32
CA VAL A 275 -0.64 -11.54 25.42
C VAL A 275 0.64 -12.15 25.99
N SER A 276 0.71 -13.47 26.13
CA SER A 276 1.90 -14.14 26.66
C SER A 276 3.05 -14.23 25.66
N GLU A 277 2.75 -14.52 24.38
CA GLU A 277 3.77 -14.67 23.36
C GLU A 277 4.31 -13.32 22.90
N GLU A 278 3.46 -12.31 22.72
CA GLU A 278 3.91 -10.95 22.40
C GLU A 278 4.84 -10.40 23.48
N ALA A 279 4.50 -10.60 24.75
CA ALA A 279 5.37 -10.22 25.87
C ALA A 279 6.70 -10.99 25.87
N ARG A 280 6.70 -12.30 25.52
CA ARG A 280 7.92 -13.13 25.42
C ARG A 280 8.83 -12.61 24.31
N PHE A 281 8.27 -12.24 23.17
CA PHE A 281 8.99 -11.65 22.06
C PHE A 281 9.26 -10.15 22.24
N ASN A 282 8.96 -9.56 23.39
CA ASN A 282 9.14 -8.13 23.65
C ASN A 282 8.48 -7.28 22.54
N ASN A 283 7.23 -7.58 22.18
CA ASN A 283 6.43 -6.88 21.17
C ASN A 283 7.08 -6.76 19.77
N PHE A 284 8.01 -7.68 19.43
CA PHE A 284 8.55 -7.81 18.07
C PHE A 284 7.72 -8.75 17.19
N VAL A 285 6.88 -9.58 17.79
CA VAL A 285 5.98 -10.49 17.11
C VAL A 285 4.58 -10.21 17.64
N LEU A 286 3.65 -9.82 16.75
CA LEU A 286 2.28 -9.40 17.08
C LEU A 286 1.26 -10.12 16.19
N VAL A 287 0.08 -10.43 16.73
CA VAL A 287 -1.04 -11.07 16.01
C VAL A 287 -2.35 -10.35 16.30
N ASN A 288 -3.39 -10.62 15.51
CA ASN A 288 -4.69 -9.93 15.62
C ASN A 288 -4.60 -8.41 15.41
N GLU A 289 -3.67 -7.97 14.56
CA GLU A 289 -3.56 -6.57 14.14
C GLU A 289 -4.70 -6.18 13.19
N GLU A 290 -4.95 -4.88 13.02
CA GLU A 290 -5.94 -4.39 12.05
C GLU A 290 -5.42 -4.52 10.60
N PRO A 291 -6.26 -4.95 9.64
CA PRO A 291 -5.85 -5.05 8.25
C PRO A 291 -5.65 -3.69 7.61
N TYR A 292 -4.65 -3.60 6.73
CA TYR A 292 -4.42 -2.43 5.90
C TYR A 292 -5.20 -2.52 4.59
N THR A 293 -5.77 -1.40 4.15
CA THR A 293 -6.27 -1.25 2.79
C THR A 293 -5.11 -0.93 1.86
N THR A 294 -5.04 -1.63 0.73
CA THR A 294 -3.88 -1.60 -0.18
C THR A 294 -4.26 -1.18 -1.60
N PRO A 295 -3.32 -0.57 -2.35
CA PRO A 295 -3.56 -0.19 -3.74
C PRO A 295 -3.91 -1.37 -4.66
N SER A 296 -4.75 -1.11 -5.68
CA SER A 296 -5.09 -2.10 -6.71
C SER A 296 -3.93 -2.34 -7.69
N LYS A 297 -3.91 -3.51 -8.32
CA LYS A 297 -2.96 -3.82 -9.40
C LYS A 297 -3.20 -2.98 -10.66
N ASP A 298 -4.43 -2.48 -10.84
CA ASP A 298 -4.86 -1.74 -12.03
C ASP A 298 -4.01 -0.47 -12.26
N LEU A 299 -3.28 -0.02 -11.23
CA LEU A 299 -2.36 1.11 -11.31
C LEU A 299 -1.24 0.92 -12.34
N PHE A 300 -0.75 -0.30 -12.55
CA PHE A 300 0.39 -0.55 -13.45
C PHE A 300 0.00 -1.23 -14.76
N GLU A 301 -1.29 -1.46 -15.02
CA GLU A 301 -1.78 -1.97 -16.30
C GLU A 301 -1.56 -0.96 -17.43
N ARG A 302 -1.65 -1.43 -18.69
CA ARG A 302 -1.58 -0.55 -19.86
C ARG A 302 -2.71 0.47 -19.86
N GLY A 303 -2.35 1.73 -20.13
CA GLY A 303 -3.22 2.89 -20.03
C GLY A 303 -3.56 3.27 -18.58
N GLY A 304 -3.00 2.58 -17.59
CA GLY A 304 -3.23 2.80 -16.17
C GLY A 304 -2.46 4.00 -15.62
N PHE A 305 -2.42 4.06 -14.29
CA PHE A 305 -1.83 5.19 -13.55
C PHE A 305 -0.36 5.44 -13.89
N TYR A 306 0.49 4.42 -13.79
CA TYR A 306 1.94 4.61 -13.97
C TYR A 306 2.32 5.02 -15.39
N GLU A 307 1.59 4.54 -16.41
CA GLU A 307 1.82 4.98 -17.80
C GLU A 307 1.48 6.46 -17.97
N GLN A 308 0.29 6.87 -17.52
CA GLN A 308 -0.14 8.27 -17.59
C GLN A 308 0.84 9.20 -16.85
N ARG A 309 1.37 8.74 -15.70
CA ARG A 309 2.33 9.49 -14.90
C ARG A 309 3.74 9.52 -15.48
N ALA A 310 4.12 8.50 -16.23
CA ALA A 310 5.38 8.53 -16.98
C ALA A 310 5.31 9.53 -18.13
N GLU A 311 4.13 9.74 -18.74
CA GLU A 311 3.92 10.74 -19.79
C GLU A 311 3.81 12.17 -19.23
N ASP A 312 3.07 12.35 -18.14
CA ASP A 312 2.95 13.60 -17.39
C ASP A 312 2.96 13.30 -15.88
N PRO A 313 4.11 13.46 -15.20
CA PRO A 313 4.21 13.21 -13.77
C PRO A 313 3.23 14.06 -12.93
N GLY A 314 2.80 15.22 -13.43
CA GLY A 314 2.02 16.18 -12.64
C GLY A 314 2.78 16.77 -11.44
N LYS A 315 4.08 16.45 -11.32
CA LYS A 315 5.03 17.01 -10.36
C LYS A 315 6.25 17.49 -11.13
N SER A 316 6.55 18.78 -11.05
CA SER A 316 7.68 19.38 -11.80
C SER A 316 9.06 18.90 -11.33
N THR A 317 9.12 18.22 -10.20
CA THR A 317 10.33 17.66 -9.57
C THR A 317 10.57 16.19 -9.94
N VAL A 318 9.69 15.57 -10.73
CA VAL A 318 9.85 14.18 -11.20
C VAL A 318 10.02 14.18 -12.72
N ASP A 319 10.98 13.40 -13.20
CA ASP A 319 11.16 13.11 -14.63
C ASP A 319 10.42 11.83 -15.02
N GLY A 320 9.82 11.81 -16.22
CA GLY A 320 8.99 10.70 -16.70
C GLY A 320 9.49 10.12 -18.02
N MET A 321 9.40 8.80 -18.18
CA MET A 321 9.76 8.10 -19.40
C MET A 321 8.87 6.89 -19.68
N THR A 322 8.41 6.74 -20.91
CA THR A 322 7.56 5.62 -21.35
C THR A 322 8.30 4.81 -22.41
N ILE A 323 8.48 3.50 -22.21
CA ILE A 323 9.16 2.57 -23.11
C ILE A 323 8.21 1.46 -23.52
N ILE A 324 7.69 1.51 -24.73
CA ILE A 324 6.75 0.50 -25.23
C ILE A 324 7.48 -0.37 -26.25
N GLY A 325 7.90 -1.54 -25.79
CA GLY A 325 8.35 -2.63 -26.65
C GLY A 325 7.16 -3.37 -27.26
N THR A 326 7.41 -4.17 -28.29
CA THR A 326 6.36 -5.05 -28.84
C THR A 326 6.84 -6.46 -29.09
N GLY A 327 8.14 -6.79 -28.94
CA GLY A 327 8.55 -8.19 -29.01
C GLY A 327 8.24 -8.94 -30.29
N GLY A 328 8.31 -8.25 -31.44
CA GLY A 328 7.87 -8.82 -32.71
C GLY A 328 6.35 -8.92 -32.89
N LEU A 329 5.53 -8.58 -31.88
CA LEU A 329 4.07 -8.45 -31.96
C LEU A 329 3.62 -7.15 -32.66
N GLY A 330 4.54 -6.23 -32.95
CA GLY A 330 4.24 -4.87 -33.44
C GLY A 330 5.42 -4.13 -34.07
N SER A 331 5.39 -2.79 -34.04
CA SER A 331 6.29 -1.91 -34.80
C SER A 331 7.67 -1.64 -34.18
N GLY A 332 8.15 -2.48 -33.26
CA GLY A 332 9.43 -2.29 -32.56
C GLY A 332 9.27 -1.65 -31.17
N ILE A 333 10.30 -0.92 -30.73
CA ILE A 333 10.31 -0.17 -29.45
C ILE A 333 10.02 1.30 -29.74
N ASN A 334 9.15 1.91 -28.94
CA ASN A 334 8.98 3.36 -28.88
C ASN A 334 9.40 3.88 -27.51
N VAL A 335 10.08 5.02 -27.48
CA VAL A 335 10.53 5.68 -26.25
C VAL A 335 10.07 7.13 -26.23
N PHE A 336 9.42 7.52 -25.15
CA PHE A 336 8.95 8.89 -24.92
C PHE A 336 9.50 9.43 -23.60
N VAL A 337 9.77 10.73 -23.55
CA VAL A 337 10.16 11.45 -22.33
C VAL A 337 9.19 12.58 -22.04
N SER A 338 8.90 12.85 -20.77
CA SER A 338 7.90 13.83 -20.35
C SER A 338 8.38 15.29 -20.38
N ARG A 339 9.70 15.53 -20.26
CA ARG A 339 10.29 16.87 -20.23
C ARG A 339 11.21 17.13 -21.42
N PRO A 340 11.24 18.36 -21.97
CA PRO A 340 10.44 19.55 -21.59
C PRO A 340 8.94 19.45 -21.90
N SER A 341 8.57 18.53 -22.77
CA SER A 341 7.19 18.11 -23.06
C SER A 341 7.22 16.66 -23.53
N LEU A 342 6.07 15.98 -23.52
CA LEU A 342 5.95 14.63 -24.06
C LEU A 342 6.50 14.53 -25.49
N THR A 343 7.67 13.89 -25.65
CA THR A 343 8.45 13.87 -26.89
C THR A 343 8.85 12.44 -27.23
N ASP A 344 8.62 12.03 -28.48
CA ASP A 344 9.16 10.78 -29.03
C ASP A 344 10.67 10.94 -29.29
N VAL A 345 11.46 10.15 -28.57
CA VAL A 345 12.92 10.17 -28.60
C VAL A 345 13.48 8.84 -29.10
N THR A 346 12.64 7.99 -29.71
CA THR A 346 12.99 6.64 -30.12
C THR A 346 14.27 6.58 -30.96
N ASP A 347 14.36 7.40 -32.01
CA ASP A 347 15.53 7.42 -32.90
C ASP A 347 16.81 7.86 -32.16
N LEU A 348 16.69 8.80 -31.22
CA LEU A 348 17.80 9.32 -30.42
C LEU A 348 18.34 8.26 -29.46
N VAL A 349 17.44 7.56 -28.76
CA VAL A 349 17.80 6.48 -27.83
C VAL A 349 18.45 5.32 -28.59
N LEU A 350 17.90 4.92 -29.74
CA LEU A 350 18.46 3.84 -30.54
C LEU A 350 19.82 4.20 -31.17
N ALA A 351 20.06 5.47 -31.48
CA ALA A 351 21.32 5.97 -32.01
C ALA A 351 22.36 6.30 -30.92
N GLY A 352 21.95 6.47 -29.66
CA GLY A 352 22.81 6.98 -28.59
C GLY A 352 23.17 8.47 -28.78
N GLU A 353 22.23 9.25 -29.34
CA GLU A 353 22.40 10.66 -29.66
C GLU A 353 21.54 11.55 -28.72
N SER A 354 22.05 12.71 -28.31
CA SER A 354 21.30 13.71 -27.52
C SER A 354 20.30 14.49 -28.39
N SER A 355 19.55 15.45 -27.82
CA SER A 355 18.53 16.20 -28.58
C SER A 355 19.11 17.01 -29.75
N ALA A 356 20.39 17.39 -29.68
CA ALA A 356 21.11 18.04 -30.77
C ALA A 356 21.59 17.08 -31.88
N GLY A 357 21.35 15.77 -31.77
CA GLY A 357 21.81 14.74 -32.72
C GLY A 357 23.31 14.43 -32.62
N ASN A 358 23.91 14.68 -31.46
CA ASN A 358 25.32 14.37 -31.19
C ASN A 358 25.43 13.09 -30.37
N ALA A 359 26.41 12.24 -30.67
CA ALA A 359 26.67 11.04 -29.88
C ALA A 359 27.03 11.41 -28.43
N VAL A 360 26.35 10.78 -27.46
CA VAL A 360 26.62 10.98 -26.03
C VAL A 360 27.95 10.31 -25.65
N PRO A 361 28.92 11.05 -25.07
CA PRO A 361 30.23 10.49 -24.76
C PRO A 361 30.19 9.35 -23.73
N ASN A 362 30.91 8.26 -24.01
CA ASN A 362 31.06 7.09 -23.13
C ASN A 362 29.74 6.38 -22.74
N LEU A 363 28.67 6.62 -23.49
CA LEU A 363 27.37 5.99 -23.27
C LEU A 363 27.44 4.47 -23.57
N PRO A 364 27.13 3.58 -22.61
CA PRO A 364 26.94 2.16 -22.88
C PRO A 364 25.81 1.95 -23.90
N MET A 365 26.03 1.09 -24.90
CA MET A 365 25.04 0.83 -25.97
C MET A 365 24.94 -0.66 -26.29
N PRO A 366 23.75 -1.20 -26.59
CA PRO A 366 22.46 -0.48 -26.62
C PRO A 366 21.89 -0.21 -25.22
N MET A 367 21.15 0.89 -25.04
CA MET A 367 20.45 1.19 -23.77
C MET A 367 19.15 0.39 -23.63
N VAL A 368 18.45 0.20 -24.75
CA VAL A 368 17.19 -0.55 -24.84
C VAL A 368 17.24 -1.46 -26.06
N ARG A 369 16.81 -2.72 -25.93
CA ARG A 369 16.79 -3.68 -27.05
C ARG A 369 15.71 -4.74 -26.89
N GLU A 370 15.08 -5.11 -28.00
CA GLU A 370 14.26 -6.33 -28.11
C GLU A 370 15.15 -7.56 -28.26
N THR A 371 14.92 -8.56 -27.41
CA THR A 371 15.59 -9.86 -27.48
C THR A 371 14.52 -10.96 -27.47
N ASP A 372 14.27 -11.54 -28.64
CA ASP A 372 13.40 -12.70 -28.83
C ASP A 372 14.10 -13.98 -28.34
N ASP A 373 13.35 -14.93 -27.81
CA ASP A 373 13.82 -16.23 -27.29
C ASP A 373 15.03 -16.09 -26.34
N ALA A 374 15.01 -15.10 -25.44
CA ALA A 374 16.18 -14.76 -24.63
C ALA A 374 16.64 -15.94 -23.75
N PHE A 375 15.68 -16.68 -23.19
CA PHE A 375 15.86 -17.90 -22.41
C PHE A 375 14.51 -18.58 -22.18
N GLY A 376 14.52 -19.85 -21.78
CA GLY A 376 13.31 -20.58 -21.39
C GLY A 376 12.93 -20.34 -19.93
N ASP A 377 11.67 -19.98 -19.69
CA ASP A 377 11.03 -19.99 -18.37
C ASP A 377 10.16 -21.23 -18.21
N CYS A 378 10.77 -22.27 -17.65
CA CYS A 378 10.15 -23.58 -17.54
C CYS A 378 9.07 -23.66 -16.45
N ARG A 379 9.02 -22.66 -15.56
CA ARG A 379 7.91 -22.53 -14.63
C ARG A 379 6.63 -22.13 -15.36
N GLU A 380 6.77 -21.42 -16.48
CA GLU A 380 5.67 -20.87 -17.27
C GLU A 380 5.28 -21.78 -18.45
N ASN A 381 5.15 -23.09 -18.21
CA ASN A 381 4.83 -24.12 -19.22
C ASN A 381 5.89 -24.29 -20.32
N ASP A 382 7.17 -24.28 -19.95
CA ASP A 382 8.30 -24.48 -20.87
C ASP A 382 8.33 -23.45 -22.04
N ARG A 383 7.84 -22.23 -21.79
CA ARG A 383 7.83 -21.15 -22.77
C ARG A 383 9.17 -20.44 -22.84
N ASP A 384 9.53 -19.99 -24.03
CA ASP A 384 10.63 -19.04 -24.20
C ASP A 384 10.17 -17.64 -23.76
N VAL A 385 11.11 -16.81 -23.32
CA VAL A 385 10.85 -15.46 -22.82
C VAL A 385 11.43 -14.45 -23.80
N ASP A 386 10.55 -13.65 -24.38
CA ASP A 386 10.95 -12.48 -25.16
C ASP A 386 11.04 -11.26 -24.23
N THR A 387 12.14 -10.53 -24.34
CA THR A 387 12.50 -9.47 -23.39
C THR A 387 12.74 -8.13 -24.04
N THR A 388 12.24 -7.07 -23.40
CA THR A 388 12.72 -5.71 -23.64
C THR A 388 13.81 -5.48 -22.60
N ASP A 389 15.06 -5.57 -23.06
CA ASP A 389 16.24 -5.35 -22.24
C ASP A 389 16.43 -3.84 -22.01
N ILE A 390 16.63 -3.43 -20.77
CA ILE A 390 16.83 -2.02 -20.39
C ILE A 390 18.06 -1.90 -19.48
N ASP A 391 19.03 -1.10 -19.91
CA ASP A 391 20.12 -0.59 -19.07
C ASP A 391 19.73 0.78 -18.51
N LEU A 392 19.20 0.78 -17.28
CA LEU A 392 18.72 1.99 -16.61
C LEU A 392 19.83 3.01 -16.34
N TYR A 393 21.08 2.58 -16.18
CA TYR A 393 22.19 3.50 -15.98
C TYR A 393 22.49 4.26 -17.26
N ALA A 394 22.66 3.52 -18.35
CA ALA A 394 22.95 4.11 -19.65
C ALA A 394 21.82 5.04 -20.08
N LEU A 395 20.57 4.64 -19.85
CA LEU A 395 19.40 5.46 -20.12
C LEU A 395 19.36 6.75 -19.29
N GLY A 396 19.75 6.69 -18.01
CA GLY A 396 19.90 7.88 -17.16
C GLY A 396 20.96 8.85 -17.67
N LEU A 397 22.15 8.36 -18.03
CA LEU A 397 23.21 9.17 -18.64
C LEU A 397 22.77 9.84 -19.94
N TRP A 398 22.07 9.10 -20.79
CA TRP A 398 21.52 9.65 -22.03
C TRP A 398 20.48 10.74 -21.75
N TYR A 399 19.60 10.52 -20.78
CA TYR A 399 18.56 11.47 -20.44
C TYR A 399 19.11 12.77 -19.84
N GLU A 400 20.13 12.69 -18.99
CA GLU A 400 20.87 13.87 -18.50
C GLU A 400 21.46 14.69 -19.65
N ALA A 401 22.11 14.03 -20.63
CA ALA A 401 22.67 14.69 -21.81
C ALA A 401 21.58 15.29 -22.73
N TYR A 402 20.44 14.60 -22.85
CA TYR A 402 19.26 15.11 -23.57
C TYR A 402 18.72 16.38 -22.90
N LEU A 403 18.57 16.39 -21.58
CA LEU A 403 18.10 17.57 -20.83
C LEU A 403 19.09 18.73 -20.92
N GLU A 404 20.40 18.47 -20.86
CA GLU A 404 21.44 19.50 -20.96
C GLU A 404 21.33 20.29 -22.28
N ASP A 405 21.12 19.60 -23.41
CA ASP A 405 20.92 20.25 -24.71
C ASP A 405 19.63 21.09 -24.76
N GLU A 406 18.58 20.68 -24.03
CA GLU A 406 17.34 21.45 -23.84
C GLU A 406 17.48 22.58 -22.81
N GLY A 407 18.67 22.75 -22.20
CA GLY A 407 18.93 23.76 -21.18
C GLY A 407 18.30 23.46 -19.83
N LEU A 408 18.09 22.17 -19.53
CA LEU A 408 17.49 21.64 -18.32
C LEU A 408 18.48 20.75 -17.55
N GLU A 409 18.13 20.48 -16.29
CA GLU A 409 18.76 19.46 -15.44
C GLU A 409 17.65 18.50 -14.95
N LEU A 410 18.06 17.38 -14.35
CA LEU A 410 17.15 16.46 -13.65
C LEU A 410 16.32 17.24 -12.63
N ALA A 411 15.06 16.83 -12.49
CA ALA A 411 14.04 17.57 -11.76
C ALA A 411 14.27 17.55 -10.23
N GLY A 412 14.82 16.46 -9.70
CA GLY A 412 15.37 16.38 -8.34
C GLY A 412 14.77 15.30 -7.42
N ASP A 413 13.52 14.86 -7.64
CA ASP A 413 12.86 13.81 -6.83
C ASP A 413 12.94 12.41 -7.48
N GLY A 414 13.73 12.27 -8.56
CA GLY A 414 13.95 11.02 -9.27
C GLY A 414 13.15 10.84 -10.57
N MET A 415 13.22 9.63 -11.10
CA MET A 415 12.64 9.21 -12.39
C MET A 415 11.47 8.22 -12.19
N LEU A 416 10.39 8.42 -12.94
CA LEU A 416 9.33 7.45 -13.15
C LEU A 416 9.41 6.88 -14.56
N ILE A 417 9.65 5.57 -14.66
CA ILE A 417 9.73 4.85 -15.92
C ILE A 417 8.57 3.87 -16.01
N TYR A 418 7.72 4.03 -17.01
CA TYR A 418 6.75 2.99 -17.37
C TYR A 418 7.26 2.22 -18.59
N THR A 419 7.21 0.89 -18.52
CA THR A 419 7.63 0.04 -19.63
C THR A 419 6.65 -1.09 -19.84
N SER A 420 6.43 -1.48 -21.09
CA SER A 420 5.52 -2.58 -21.42
C SER A 420 5.79 -3.17 -22.80
N ARG A 421 5.40 -4.42 -22.97
CA ARG A 421 5.28 -5.17 -24.22
C ARG A 421 3.84 -5.47 -24.61
N SER A 422 2.90 -5.13 -23.73
CA SER A 422 1.49 -5.36 -23.95
C SER A 422 0.93 -4.33 -24.94
N PRO A 423 0.26 -4.77 -26.02
CA PRO A 423 -0.31 -3.86 -27.02
C PRO A 423 -1.43 -2.97 -26.47
N ASP A 424 -2.19 -3.48 -25.50
CA ASP A 424 -3.31 -2.79 -24.85
C ASP A 424 -3.61 -3.40 -23.47
N SER A 425 -4.56 -2.79 -22.74
CA SER A 425 -4.96 -3.19 -21.38
C SER A 425 -5.67 -4.54 -21.29
N SER A 426 -6.10 -5.12 -22.41
CA SER A 426 -6.76 -6.42 -22.46
C SER A 426 -5.81 -7.58 -22.78
N PHE A 427 -4.53 -7.27 -23.00
CA PHE A 427 -3.52 -8.26 -23.32
C PHE A 427 -3.42 -9.34 -22.25
N THR A 428 -3.39 -10.59 -22.69
CA THR A 428 -3.10 -11.76 -21.86
C THR A 428 -1.81 -12.37 -22.34
N ASN A 429 -0.86 -12.58 -21.44
CA ASN A 429 0.46 -13.14 -21.75
C ASN A 429 0.40 -14.67 -21.84
N ASP A 430 -0.47 -15.18 -22.72
CA ASP A 430 -0.87 -16.59 -22.84
C ASP A 430 -0.46 -17.23 -24.17
N ASP A 431 0.19 -16.46 -25.05
CA ASP A 431 0.75 -16.94 -26.30
C ASP A 431 1.99 -17.83 -26.04
N ASN A 432 2.58 -18.35 -27.13
CA ASN A 432 3.68 -19.32 -27.08
C ASN A 432 4.89 -18.79 -26.28
N ASP A 433 5.22 -17.51 -26.46
CA ASP A 433 6.39 -16.89 -25.85
C ASP A 433 5.94 -15.87 -24.81
N LEU A 434 6.55 -15.92 -23.63
CA LEU A 434 6.23 -15.03 -22.52
C LEU A 434 6.86 -13.66 -22.78
N GLN A 435 6.03 -12.62 -22.80
CA GLN A 435 6.50 -11.25 -22.95
C GLN A 435 6.94 -10.68 -21.61
N ALA A 436 8.16 -10.16 -21.50
CA ALA A 436 8.70 -9.68 -20.23
C ALA A 436 9.63 -8.47 -20.35
N ILE A 437 9.84 -7.77 -19.24
CA ILE A 437 10.84 -6.70 -19.13
C ILE A 437 12.07 -7.26 -18.44
N ARG A 438 13.27 -6.96 -18.94
CA ARG A 438 14.51 -7.36 -18.28
C ARG A 438 15.37 -6.14 -17.96
N VAL A 439 15.60 -5.90 -16.67
CA VAL A 439 16.48 -4.83 -16.18
C VAL A 439 17.87 -5.38 -15.93
N ILE A 440 18.81 -4.84 -16.74
CA ILE A 440 20.20 -5.28 -16.96
C ILE A 440 20.25 -6.75 -17.45
N SER A 441 21.32 -7.38 -17.96
CA SER A 441 22.65 -6.94 -18.38
C SER A 441 22.63 -6.66 -19.88
N ILE A 442 23.12 -5.49 -20.29
CA ILE A 442 23.48 -5.23 -21.68
C ILE A 442 25.01 -5.01 -21.78
N ASP A 443 25.67 -6.13 -22.07
CA ASP A 443 27.10 -6.25 -22.36
C ASP A 443 28.08 -5.85 -21.24
N SER A 444 29.38 -5.95 -21.55
CA SER A 444 30.46 -5.69 -20.60
C SER A 444 30.60 -4.22 -20.16
N THR A 445 29.85 -3.31 -20.77
CA THR A 445 29.85 -1.87 -20.49
C THR A 445 28.69 -1.43 -19.60
N SER A 446 27.66 -2.27 -19.42
CA SER A 446 26.64 -2.06 -18.39
C SER A 446 27.25 -1.93 -17.01
N SER A 447 26.62 -1.09 -16.18
CA SER A 447 27.00 -0.88 -14.79
C SER A 447 25.79 -1.07 -13.87
N PRO A 448 25.93 -1.75 -12.73
CA PRO A 448 24.83 -2.00 -11.80
C PRO A 448 24.57 -0.77 -10.91
N GLN A 449 24.37 0.39 -11.51
CA GLN A 449 24.14 1.67 -10.83
C GLN A 449 22.95 2.39 -11.46
N LEU A 450 22.50 3.50 -10.87
CA LEU A 450 21.50 4.38 -11.46
C LEU A 450 21.96 5.83 -11.33
N SER A 451 21.49 6.70 -12.21
CA SER A 451 21.70 8.14 -12.11
C SER A 451 20.99 8.74 -10.91
N ASP A 452 19.76 8.28 -10.65
CA ASP A 452 18.88 8.88 -9.65
C ASP A 452 17.91 7.86 -9.04
N GLU A 453 17.19 8.28 -7.99
CA GLU A 453 16.04 7.55 -7.45
C GLU A 453 15.06 7.19 -8.57
N THR A 454 14.59 5.93 -8.62
CA THR A 454 13.82 5.44 -9.78
C THR A 454 12.67 4.55 -9.36
N THR A 455 11.46 4.84 -9.86
CA THR A 455 10.37 3.86 -9.92
C THR A 455 10.25 3.36 -11.35
N LEU A 456 10.35 2.05 -11.54
CA LEU A 456 10.05 1.39 -12.81
C LEU A 456 8.81 0.54 -12.64
N ALA A 457 7.77 0.81 -13.44
CA ALA A 457 6.53 0.06 -13.45
C ALA A 457 6.28 -0.61 -14.80
N THR A 458 5.73 -1.82 -14.77
CA THR A 458 5.38 -2.61 -15.95
C THR A 458 4.17 -3.48 -15.66
N ASP A 459 3.31 -3.71 -16.64
CA ASP A 459 2.26 -4.71 -16.56
C ASP A 459 2.76 -6.13 -16.85
N ASN A 460 3.91 -6.28 -17.52
CA ASN A 460 4.55 -7.57 -17.76
C ASN A 460 5.41 -8.04 -16.57
N PRO A 461 5.76 -9.34 -16.49
CA PRO A 461 6.76 -9.85 -15.56
C PRO A 461 8.13 -9.17 -15.76
N ILE A 462 8.84 -8.91 -14.65
CA ILE A 462 10.17 -8.30 -14.66
C ILE A 462 11.25 -9.32 -14.30
N TYR A 463 12.38 -9.27 -15.01
CA TYR A 463 13.59 -10.07 -14.78
C TYR A 463 14.75 -9.14 -14.43
N ILE A 464 15.35 -9.32 -13.26
CA ILE A 464 16.56 -8.60 -12.84
C ILE A 464 17.74 -9.51 -13.09
N HIS A 465 18.69 -9.11 -13.94
CA HIS A 465 19.76 -10.02 -14.38
C HIS A 465 21.15 -9.63 -13.89
N GLY A 466 21.58 -10.22 -12.79
CA GLY A 466 22.89 -9.97 -12.19
C GLY A 466 22.81 -8.96 -11.05
N ASP A 467 23.96 -8.40 -10.70
CA ASP A 467 24.05 -7.40 -9.64
C ASP A 467 23.28 -6.15 -10.05
N PHE A 468 22.39 -5.65 -9.19
CA PHE A 468 21.56 -4.51 -9.52
C PHE A 468 21.64 -3.44 -8.42
N ASN A 469 21.91 -2.19 -8.82
CA ASN A 469 21.97 -1.03 -7.95
C ASN A 469 22.99 -1.18 -6.79
N THR A 470 24.16 -1.76 -7.09
CA THR A 470 25.22 -2.07 -6.13
C THR A 470 26.35 -1.04 -6.07
N VAL A 471 26.42 -0.13 -7.04
CA VAL A 471 27.34 1.01 -7.06
C VAL A 471 26.53 2.29 -6.90
N ASP A 472 26.99 3.19 -6.01
CA ASP A 472 26.32 4.46 -5.67
C ASP A 472 24.80 4.31 -5.52
N THR A 473 24.41 3.32 -4.72
CA THR A 473 23.04 2.81 -4.64
C THR A 473 22.00 3.91 -4.44
N LYS A 474 20.94 3.85 -5.25
CA LYS A 474 19.79 4.77 -5.24
C LYS A 474 18.54 4.13 -4.66
N GLY A 475 17.56 4.94 -4.29
CA GLY A 475 16.22 4.46 -3.97
C GLY A 475 15.55 3.90 -5.22
N VAL A 476 15.21 2.61 -5.24
CA VAL A 476 14.57 1.97 -6.41
C VAL A 476 13.34 1.18 -6.02
N ALA A 477 12.24 1.38 -6.76
CA ALA A 477 11.05 0.55 -6.72
C ALA A 477 10.83 -0.10 -8.10
N LEU A 478 10.73 -1.42 -8.13
CA LEU A 478 10.43 -2.21 -9.32
C LEU A 478 9.04 -2.82 -9.15
N ILE A 479 8.11 -2.42 -10.01
CA ILE A 479 6.69 -2.75 -9.94
C ILE A 479 6.32 -3.56 -11.17
N GLY A 480 5.82 -4.79 -11.00
CA GLY A 480 5.52 -5.68 -12.11
C GLY A 480 4.50 -6.77 -11.80
N ASP A 481 4.01 -7.47 -12.82
CA ASP A 481 3.12 -8.64 -12.60
C ASP A 481 3.76 -9.69 -11.70
N ALA A 482 5.03 -10.00 -11.94
CA ALA A 482 5.85 -10.94 -11.18
C ALA A 482 7.32 -10.54 -11.27
N VAL A 483 8.13 -10.89 -10.27
CA VAL A 483 9.58 -10.60 -10.26
C VAL A 483 10.43 -11.86 -10.32
N ASN A 484 11.42 -11.84 -11.19
CA ASN A 484 12.38 -12.90 -11.43
C ASN A 484 13.80 -12.38 -11.21
N ILE A 485 14.69 -13.24 -10.73
CA ILE A 485 16.12 -12.93 -10.59
C ILE A 485 16.93 -13.96 -11.36
N LEU A 486 17.77 -13.45 -12.26
CA LEU A 486 18.78 -14.19 -13.00
C LEU A 486 20.15 -13.81 -12.42
N SER A 487 21.01 -14.78 -12.14
CA SER A 487 22.34 -14.47 -11.57
C SER A 487 23.30 -13.92 -12.63
N ASN A 488 24.41 -13.33 -12.19
CA ASN A 488 25.48 -12.85 -13.09
C ASN A 488 26.07 -13.93 -14.03
N ALA A 489 25.81 -15.22 -13.78
CA ALA A 489 26.34 -16.33 -14.56
C ALA A 489 25.39 -16.80 -15.67
N LEU A 490 24.11 -16.39 -15.64
CA LEU A 490 23.15 -16.86 -16.62
C LEU A 490 23.44 -16.26 -18.00
N THR A 491 23.30 -17.08 -19.02
CA THR A 491 23.47 -16.65 -20.42
C THR A 491 22.27 -17.07 -21.23
N THR A 492 21.91 -18.34 -21.14
CA THR A 492 20.68 -18.92 -21.66
C THR A 492 20.37 -20.17 -20.83
N LYS A 493 19.11 -20.62 -20.84
CA LYS A 493 18.68 -21.88 -20.22
C LYS A 493 17.52 -22.46 -21.03
N PRO A 494 17.62 -23.71 -21.51
CA PRO A 494 16.50 -24.42 -22.12
C PRO A 494 15.66 -25.16 -21.07
N CYS A 495 14.43 -25.51 -21.43
CA CYS A 495 13.55 -26.37 -20.67
C CYS A 495 13.68 -27.86 -21.04
N GLY A 496 13.07 -28.75 -20.26
CA GLY A 496 13.19 -30.20 -20.36
C GLY A 496 14.51 -30.78 -19.83
N ILE A 497 15.19 -30.09 -18.92
CA ILE A 497 16.49 -30.48 -18.35
C ILE A 497 16.33 -31.23 -17.01
N SER A 498 17.14 -32.27 -16.84
CA SER A 498 17.22 -32.98 -15.56
C SER A 498 17.91 -32.16 -14.47
N PHE A 499 17.67 -32.49 -13.20
CA PHE A 499 18.40 -31.88 -12.06
C PHE A 499 19.93 -31.98 -12.21
N PHE A 500 20.43 -33.08 -12.78
CA PHE A 500 21.86 -33.24 -13.02
C PHE A 500 22.40 -32.24 -14.05
N ASN A 501 21.60 -31.89 -15.06
CA ASN A 501 21.97 -30.89 -16.06
C ASN A 501 21.93 -29.47 -15.45
N LEU A 502 20.87 -29.14 -14.72
CA LEU A 502 20.76 -27.90 -13.94
C LEU A 502 22.01 -27.69 -13.08
N PHE A 503 22.33 -28.67 -12.25
CA PHE A 503 23.50 -28.67 -11.37
C PHE A 503 24.85 -28.51 -12.10
N ARG A 504 25.00 -29.14 -13.28
CA ARG A 504 26.30 -29.21 -13.96
C ARG A 504 26.57 -28.00 -14.85
N PHE A 505 25.54 -27.45 -15.49
CA PHE A 505 25.67 -26.50 -16.59
C PHE A 505 25.06 -25.11 -16.30
N PHE A 506 24.10 -25.00 -15.38
CA PHE A 506 23.35 -23.76 -15.13
C PHE A 506 23.47 -23.34 -13.66
N SER A 507 24.71 -23.27 -13.19
CA SER A 507 25.00 -22.90 -11.80
C SER A 507 25.07 -21.40 -11.65
N ALA A 508 24.29 -20.90 -10.71
CA ALA A 508 24.25 -19.50 -10.37
C ALA A 508 25.57 -19.00 -9.79
N SER A 509 25.79 -17.69 -9.91
CA SER A 509 26.79 -16.95 -9.16
C SER A 509 26.16 -16.16 -8.01
N THR A 510 26.98 -15.83 -7.00
CA THR A 510 26.59 -14.82 -6.01
C THR A 510 26.12 -13.55 -6.73
N THR A 511 24.99 -13.04 -6.29
CA THR A 511 24.30 -11.90 -6.92
C THR A 511 23.72 -11.02 -5.82
N THR A 512 23.78 -9.70 -6.01
CA THR A 512 23.25 -8.71 -5.07
C THR A 512 22.26 -7.79 -5.76
N VAL A 513 21.05 -7.68 -5.24
CA VAL A 513 20.00 -6.79 -5.75
C VAL A 513 19.59 -5.82 -4.65
N ASN A 514 19.72 -4.52 -4.91
CA ASN A 514 19.22 -3.46 -4.02
C ASN A 514 18.00 -2.78 -4.65
N ALA A 515 16.79 -3.22 -4.29
CA ALA A 515 15.54 -2.66 -4.81
C ALA A 515 14.35 -3.06 -3.94
N ALA A 516 13.36 -2.16 -3.83
CA ALA A 516 12.02 -2.51 -3.37
C ALA A 516 11.25 -3.17 -4.52
N LEU A 517 10.78 -4.40 -4.31
CA LEU A 517 10.07 -5.20 -5.30
C LEU A 517 8.59 -5.22 -4.97
N PHE A 518 7.78 -4.79 -5.91
CA PHE A 518 6.32 -4.84 -5.88
C PHE A 518 5.87 -5.77 -7.00
N ALA A 519 5.40 -6.93 -6.63
CA ALA A 519 5.13 -8.00 -7.57
C ALA A 519 4.06 -8.95 -7.05
N GLY A 520 3.37 -9.57 -7.99
CA GLY A 520 2.36 -10.57 -7.71
C GLY A 520 2.96 -11.93 -7.48
N HIS A 521 2.29 -12.69 -6.62
CA HIS A 521 2.63 -14.08 -6.35
C HIS A 521 1.56 -15.04 -6.88
N VAL A 522 1.84 -16.35 -6.85
CA VAL A 522 0.83 -17.38 -7.11
C VAL A 522 0.51 -18.03 -5.77
N PRO A 523 -0.71 -17.88 -5.22
CA PRO A 523 -1.03 -18.35 -3.88
C PRO A 523 -1.08 -19.88 -3.80
N THR A 524 -0.85 -20.44 -2.61
CA THR A 524 -1.05 -21.87 -2.36
C THR A 524 -2.53 -22.21 -2.48
N THR A 525 -2.88 -23.18 -3.32
CA THR A 525 -4.26 -23.65 -3.49
C THR A 525 -4.37 -25.14 -3.17
N GLY A 526 -5.22 -25.48 -2.21
CA GLY A 526 -5.47 -26.87 -1.82
C GLY A 526 -4.17 -27.65 -1.53
N SER A 527 -3.80 -28.58 -2.42
CA SER A 527 -2.61 -29.42 -2.30
C SER A 527 -1.37 -28.91 -3.04
N THR A 528 -1.42 -27.72 -3.65
CA THR A 528 -0.30 -27.11 -4.39
C THR A 528 0.30 -25.97 -3.58
N TYR A 529 1.61 -26.07 -3.28
CA TYR A 529 2.35 -25.00 -2.61
C TYR A 529 2.86 -24.02 -3.64
N SER A 530 2.61 -22.73 -3.43
CA SER A 530 3.16 -21.68 -4.29
C SER A 530 3.27 -20.32 -3.60
N GLY A 531 2.51 -20.08 -2.52
CA GLY A 531 2.38 -18.77 -1.86
C GLY A 531 3.64 -18.27 -1.10
N GLY A 532 4.78 -18.92 -1.30
CA GLY A 532 5.96 -18.74 -0.47
C GLY A 532 6.77 -17.49 -0.78
N VAL A 533 7.12 -16.68 0.22
CA VAL A 533 8.08 -15.56 0.14
C VAL A 533 9.44 -16.02 -0.40
N HIS A 534 9.88 -17.24 -0.05
CA HIS A 534 11.13 -17.80 -0.57
C HIS A 534 11.11 -18.12 -2.08
N THR A 535 9.95 -17.96 -2.71
CA THR A 535 9.63 -18.15 -4.14
C THR A 535 9.14 -16.85 -4.79
N TYR A 536 9.03 -15.77 -4.02
CA TYR A 536 8.57 -14.46 -4.46
C TYR A 536 9.47 -13.89 -5.55
N PRO A 537 10.80 -13.73 -5.33
CA PRO A 537 11.72 -13.66 -6.45
C PRO A 537 11.83 -15.05 -7.06
N ARG A 538 11.32 -15.20 -8.28
CA ARG A 538 11.38 -16.44 -9.03
C ARG A 538 12.80 -16.65 -9.53
N LEU A 539 13.35 -17.83 -9.27
CA LEU A 539 14.72 -18.18 -9.59
C LEU A 539 14.75 -19.26 -10.67
N HIS A 540 15.85 -19.30 -11.41
CA HIS A 540 15.97 -20.12 -12.63
C HIS A 540 17.17 -21.06 -12.66
N GLU A 541 18.07 -20.98 -11.68
CA GLU A 541 19.40 -21.59 -11.75
C GLU A 541 19.71 -22.54 -10.59
N ASP A 542 20.82 -23.27 -10.67
CA ASP A 542 21.35 -24.04 -9.57
C ASP A 542 22.17 -23.17 -8.61
N TRP A 543 21.64 -22.95 -7.41
CA TRP A 543 22.32 -22.27 -6.32
C TRP A 543 23.00 -23.24 -5.34
N THR A 544 22.92 -24.56 -5.59
CA THR A 544 23.48 -25.57 -4.69
C THR A 544 25.01 -25.69 -4.78
N ARG A 545 25.55 -26.39 -3.79
CA ARG A 545 26.97 -26.64 -3.60
C ARG A 545 27.59 -27.44 -4.76
N ARG A 546 28.56 -26.87 -5.47
CA ARG A 546 29.53 -27.66 -6.27
C ARG A 546 30.59 -28.29 -5.35
N PHE A 547 31.08 -29.48 -5.69
CA PHE A 547 32.12 -30.21 -4.93
C PHE A 547 33.27 -29.27 -4.49
N GLY A 548 33.40 -29.08 -3.17
CA GLY A 548 34.46 -28.24 -2.57
C GLY A 548 34.14 -26.74 -2.39
N ASN A 549 32.97 -26.26 -2.82
CA ASN A 549 32.51 -24.88 -2.59
C ASN A 549 31.39 -24.83 -1.53
N THR A 550 31.06 -23.65 -1.01
CA THR A 550 29.86 -23.37 -0.23
C THR A 550 28.66 -23.14 -1.15
N THR A 551 27.45 -23.33 -0.63
CA THR A 551 26.19 -22.90 -1.28
C THR A 551 26.31 -21.42 -1.68
N LYS A 552 25.71 -21.05 -2.82
CA LYS A 552 25.74 -19.67 -3.30
C LYS A 552 24.74 -18.81 -2.54
N THR A 553 25.13 -17.58 -2.24
CA THR A 553 24.29 -16.61 -1.54
C THR A 553 23.67 -15.65 -2.53
N LEU A 554 22.37 -15.39 -2.36
CA LEU A 554 21.66 -14.31 -3.01
C LEU A 554 21.38 -13.22 -1.97
N PHE A 555 21.90 -12.03 -2.21
CA PHE A 555 21.71 -10.86 -1.36
C PHE A 555 20.59 -10.00 -1.95
N ILE A 556 19.59 -9.69 -1.13
CA ILE A 556 18.52 -8.77 -1.53
C ILE A 556 18.33 -7.77 -0.39
N ASN A 557 18.59 -6.50 -0.69
CA ASN A 557 18.31 -5.41 0.24
C ASN A 557 17.17 -4.57 -0.34
N GLY A 558 16.05 -4.49 0.38
CA GLY A 558 14.89 -3.73 -0.05
C GLY A 558 13.60 -4.31 0.49
N SER A 559 12.62 -4.55 -0.37
CA SER A 559 11.27 -4.91 0.04
C SER A 559 10.66 -5.97 -0.86
N PHE A 560 9.80 -6.82 -0.31
CA PHE A 560 8.91 -7.74 -1.02
C PHE A 560 7.47 -7.37 -0.68
N ILE A 561 6.85 -6.63 -1.58
CA ILE A 561 5.53 -6.06 -1.39
C ILE A 561 4.55 -6.76 -2.33
N ASN A 562 3.74 -7.64 -1.76
CA ASN A 562 2.78 -8.47 -2.47
C ASN A 562 1.37 -7.92 -2.28
N LEU A 563 0.86 -7.21 -3.29
CA LEU A 563 -0.46 -6.57 -3.25
C LEU A 563 -1.47 -7.23 -4.20
N TRP A 564 -1.02 -8.15 -5.06
CA TRP A 564 -1.86 -8.83 -6.05
C TRP A 564 -1.40 -10.26 -6.33
N ASP A 565 -2.29 -11.04 -6.96
CA ASP A 565 -1.90 -12.32 -7.55
C ASP A 565 -1.41 -12.05 -8.98
N SER A 566 -0.35 -12.74 -9.40
CA SER A 566 0.18 -12.62 -10.76
C SER A 566 -0.84 -13.17 -11.78
N GLU A 567 -1.09 -12.41 -12.84
CA GLU A 567 -2.06 -12.73 -13.89
C GLU A 567 -1.39 -13.07 -15.21
N GLN A 568 -0.13 -12.66 -15.43
CA GLN A 568 0.65 -13.02 -16.61
C GLN A 568 1.53 -14.24 -16.35
N ALA A 569 2.43 -14.18 -15.37
CA ALA A 569 3.30 -15.30 -15.01
C ALA A 569 2.63 -16.21 -13.96
N ARG A 570 1.75 -17.10 -14.39
CA ARG A 570 0.87 -17.87 -13.48
C ARG A 570 1.42 -19.23 -13.05
N GLY A 571 2.64 -19.57 -13.45
CA GLY A 571 3.25 -20.85 -13.13
C GLY A 571 3.32 -21.13 -11.62
N GLU A 572 2.88 -22.31 -11.21
CA GLU A 572 2.98 -22.77 -9.82
C GLU A 572 4.45 -22.98 -9.41
N TRP A 573 4.76 -22.84 -8.12
CA TRP A 573 6.12 -23.10 -7.64
C TRP A 573 6.60 -24.52 -7.94
N CYS A 574 7.85 -24.62 -8.40
CA CYS A 574 8.54 -25.87 -8.65
C CYS A 574 10.02 -25.77 -8.25
N ILE A 575 10.65 -26.92 -8.01
CA ILE A 575 12.06 -27.02 -7.60
C ILE A 575 12.73 -28.20 -8.33
N GLY A 576 14.01 -28.07 -8.66
CA GLY A 576 14.79 -29.08 -9.36
C GLY A 576 14.97 -28.76 -10.85
N GLY A 577 15.33 -29.77 -11.65
CA GLY A 577 15.73 -29.69 -13.08
C GLY A 577 15.36 -28.42 -13.83
N ASP A 578 14.12 -28.33 -14.29
CA ASP A 578 13.62 -27.22 -15.10
C ASP A 578 13.43 -25.91 -14.33
N CYS A 579 13.42 -25.96 -13.01
CA CYS A 579 13.13 -24.83 -12.16
C CYS A 579 14.44 -24.24 -11.61
N TYR A 580 14.70 -24.43 -10.33
CA TYR A 580 15.89 -23.92 -9.66
C TYR A 580 16.24 -24.81 -8.45
N SER A 581 17.37 -24.50 -7.82
CA SER A 581 17.65 -24.94 -6.46
C SER A 581 17.84 -23.72 -5.54
N GLY A 582 17.48 -23.82 -4.26
CA GLY A 582 17.47 -22.64 -3.38
C GLY A 582 18.87 -22.13 -3.01
N PRO A 583 19.09 -20.79 -2.95
CA PRO A 583 20.30 -20.20 -2.40
C PRO A 583 20.27 -20.11 -0.88
N THR A 584 21.42 -19.83 -0.27
CA THR A 584 21.47 -19.16 1.04
C THR A 584 20.91 -17.75 0.86
N ARG A 585 19.97 -17.36 1.72
CA ARG A 585 19.24 -16.09 1.58
C ARG A 585 19.72 -15.10 2.62
N ASN A 586 20.33 -14.00 2.19
CA ASN A 586 20.58 -12.84 3.05
C ASN A 586 19.69 -11.72 2.52
N TRP A 587 18.44 -11.74 2.97
CA TRP A 587 17.37 -10.90 2.44
C TRP A 587 16.80 -10.03 3.55
N GLY A 588 16.82 -8.72 3.40
CA GLY A 588 16.23 -7.85 4.39
C GLY A 588 16.00 -6.44 3.90
N TRP A 589 15.50 -5.60 4.79
CA TRP A 589 15.19 -4.21 4.51
C TRP A 589 16.42 -3.36 4.22
N ASP A 590 16.35 -2.50 3.21
CA ASP A 590 17.39 -1.49 3.00
C ASP A 590 17.20 -0.35 4.01
N VAL A 591 18.15 -0.21 4.94
CA VAL A 591 18.09 0.79 6.02
C VAL A 591 18.06 2.23 5.50
N ARG A 592 18.47 2.48 4.26
CA ARG A 592 18.40 3.81 3.65
C ARG A 592 16.97 4.26 3.38
N PHE A 593 16.01 3.34 3.21
CA PHE A 593 14.59 3.69 3.16
C PHE A 593 14.05 4.27 4.47
N GLN A 594 14.85 4.35 5.53
CA GLN A 594 14.51 5.15 6.71
C GLN A 594 14.50 6.65 6.40
N ASP A 595 15.26 7.09 5.40
CA ASP A 595 15.33 8.47 4.95
C ASP A 595 14.29 8.70 3.83
N PRO A 596 13.32 9.61 4.00
CA PRO A 596 12.35 9.94 2.96
C PRO A 596 12.98 10.46 1.67
N ASP A 597 14.17 11.07 1.74
CA ASP A 597 14.88 11.55 0.53
C ASP A 597 15.40 10.38 -0.33
N PHE A 598 15.44 9.16 0.22
CA PHE A 598 15.80 7.93 -0.49
C PHE A 598 14.59 7.20 -1.08
N TRP A 599 13.39 7.77 -0.96
CA TRP A 599 12.17 7.17 -1.49
C TRP A 599 12.04 7.49 -2.98
N PRO A 600 11.99 6.47 -3.86
CA PRO A 600 11.68 6.72 -5.27
C PRO A 600 10.31 7.38 -5.46
N PRO A 601 10.08 8.06 -6.59
CA PRO A 601 8.83 8.78 -6.81
C PRO A 601 7.65 7.80 -7.00
N PHE A 602 6.43 8.18 -6.58
CA PHE A 602 5.21 7.38 -6.78
C PHE A 602 5.24 5.95 -6.19
N ILE A 603 5.84 5.76 -5.02
CA ILE A 603 5.78 4.47 -4.31
C ILE A 603 4.33 4.10 -3.95
N PRO A 604 3.91 2.83 -4.18
CA PRO A 604 2.66 2.34 -3.63
C PRO A 604 2.61 2.50 -2.10
N SER A 605 1.56 3.16 -1.63
CA SER A 605 1.39 3.53 -0.23
C SER A 605 0.07 3.00 0.34
N ILE A 606 0.03 2.79 1.65
CA ILE A 606 -1.21 2.52 2.38
C ILE A 606 -1.67 3.78 3.11
N PHE A 607 -2.98 3.95 3.20
CA PHE A 607 -3.59 5.16 3.76
C PHE A 607 -4.34 4.83 5.05
N SER A 608 -4.24 5.72 6.02
CA SER A 608 -5.08 5.68 7.22
C SER A 608 -5.64 7.07 7.53
N VAL A 609 -6.85 7.09 8.07
CA VAL A 609 -7.54 8.32 8.44
C VAL A 609 -7.46 8.51 9.95
N GLU A 610 -6.87 9.62 10.38
CA GLU A 610 -6.85 10.05 11.77
C GLU A 610 -7.79 11.26 11.93
N ARG A 611 -8.76 11.14 12.84
CA ARG A 611 -9.59 12.28 13.24
C ARG A 611 -8.82 13.11 14.26
N VAL A 612 -8.43 14.33 13.88
CA VAL A 612 -7.61 15.22 14.73
C VAL A 612 -8.50 15.94 15.75
N GLY A 613 -9.71 16.33 15.35
CA GLY A 613 -10.69 16.91 16.25
C GLY A 613 -11.81 17.69 15.55
N PHE A 614 -12.85 18.03 16.31
CA PHE A 614 -13.91 18.92 15.86
C PHE A 614 -13.44 20.38 15.86
N LEU A 615 -13.83 21.14 14.85
CA LEU A 615 -13.59 22.58 14.78
C LEU A 615 -14.83 23.31 15.30
N GLU A 616 -14.63 24.28 16.20
CA GLU A 616 -15.71 25.12 16.75
C GLU A 616 -16.29 26.12 15.75
#